data_AF-A0A8K0CRY9-F1
#
_entry.id   AF-A0A8K0CRY9-F1
#
_cell.length_a   1.000
_cell.length_b   1.000
_cell.length_c   1.000
_cell.angle_alpha   90.00
_cell.angle_beta   90.00
_cell.angle_gamma   90.00
#
_symmetry.space_group_name_H-M   'P 1'
#
loop_
_entity.id
_entity.type
_entity.pdbx_description
1 polymer ?
#
loop_
_entity_poly.entity_id
_entity_poly.type
_entity_poly.pdbx_seq_one_letter_code
_entity_poly.pdbx_strand_id
1 'polypeptide(L)'
;MNKIISDELFSNLMEQNLVDLLWNTTKLLKTPRPGWTGYMQNIVISDEQTGVLSTTFLPMTDINPATHSCVYMTLKFICSEAEKLNIALPVVTFDRCLWIKAMEVVCNKPEEFPNILIHLGGFHALMSYLGTIGQLLCGSGIEETLKTVLHMLTGKAYSRAITGHIVYEEPIEPMDTDEIQPSLPNLQSLMELYNKLYNGEIAVSEISSSTELLKLSFELQKKKNSLKRQSRTEKLCIMYLDMVDIAKVFIWAERTGNLKMHLQAIKHVLPFL
;
A
#
# COMPACT_ATOMS: atom_id res chain seq x y z
N MET A 1 -22.71 -1.02 14.42
CA MET A 1 -21.78 -1.64 13.44
C MET A 1 -20.86 -0.61 12.77
N ASN A 2 -21.36 0.56 12.34
CA ASN A 2 -20.55 1.56 11.61
C ASN A 2 -19.43 2.28 12.40
N LYS A 3 -19.44 2.28 13.74
CA LYS A 3 -18.43 2.98 14.57
C LYS A 3 -17.22 2.11 14.93
N ILE A 4 -17.43 0.80 15.09
CA ILE A 4 -16.35 -0.17 15.38
C ILE A 4 -15.50 -0.40 14.12
N ILE A 5 -16.15 -0.43 12.95
CA ILE A 5 -15.47 -0.58 11.67
C ILE A 5 -14.59 0.63 11.37
N SER A 6 -14.98 1.86 11.73
CA SER A 6 -14.16 3.07 11.50
C SER A 6 -12.92 3.15 12.37
N ASP A 7 -13.02 2.72 13.63
CA ASP A 7 -11.92 2.82 14.60
C ASP A 7 -10.83 1.77 14.32
N GLU A 8 -11.24 0.54 13.97
CA GLU A 8 -10.35 -0.54 13.52
C GLU A 8 -9.86 -0.34 12.06
N LEU A 9 -10.51 0.55 11.28
CA LEU A 9 -10.00 1.00 9.98
C LEU A 9 -8.83 1.97 10.20
N PHE A 10 -9.01 2.95 11.09
CA PHE A 10 -8.00 3.97 11.40
C PHE A 10 -6.76 3.37 12.07
N SER A 11 -6.94 2.34 12.91
CA SER A 11 -5.82 1.61 13.52
C SER A 11 -4.89 1.03 12.46
N ASN A 12 -5.40 0.32 11.45
CA ASN A 12 -4.57 -0.35 10.43
C ASN A 12 -3.70 0.62 9.61
N LEU A 13 -4.23 1.80 9.30
CA LEU A 13 -3.48 2.86 8.61
C LEU A 13 -2.39 3.44 9.53
N MET A 14 -2.67 3.54 10.83
CA MET A 14 -1.71 3.95 11.83
C MET A 14 -0.62 2.89 12.04
N GLU A 15 -0.95 1.59 12.07
CA GLU A 15 0.03 0.51 12.27
C GLU A 15 1.07 0.49 11.14
N GLN A 16 0.64 0.58 9.89
CA GLN A 16 1.56 0.59 8.75
C GLN A 16 2.47 1.83 8.77
N ASN A 17 1.92 3.01 9.07
CA ASN A 17 2.72 4.22 9.22
C ASN A 17 3.74 4.10 10.37
N LEU A 18 3.41 3.37 11.44
CA LEU A 18 4.33 3.10 12.55
C LEU A 18 5.44 2.12 12.14
N VAL A 19 5.13 1.10 11.33
CA VAL A 19 6.12 0.18 10.76
C VAL A 19 7.12 0.94 9.87
N ASP A 20 6.61 1.80 8.98
CA ASP A 20 7.45 2.65 8.13
C ASP A 20 8.31 3.60 8.95
N LEU A 21 7.72 4.21 9.99
CA LEU A 21 8.44 5.06 10.90
C LEU A 21 9.56 4.32 11.63
N LEU A 22 9.29 3.11 12.13
CA LEU A 22 10.28 2.27 12.79
C LEU A 22 11.43 1.92 11.82
N TRP A 23 11.12 1.57 10.57
CA TRP A 23 12.14 1.39 9.53
C TRP A 23 12.94 2.67 9.28
N ASN A 24 12.29 3.82 9.22
CA ASN A 24 12.94 5.12 9.05
C ASN A 24 13.92 5.44 10.19
N THR A 25 13.64 5.05 11.44
CA THR A 25 14.57 5.26 12.57
C THR A 25 15.93 4.57 12.34
N THR A 26 15.97 3.49 11.56
CA THR A 26 17.22 2.78 11.27
C THR A 26 18.20 3.59 10.46
N LYS A 27 17.76 4.64 9.74
CA LYS A 27 18.64 5.59 9.03
C LYS A 27 19.67 6.20 9.97
N LEU A 28 19.26 6.50 11.21
CA LEU A 28 20.08 7.14 12.22
C LEU A 28 21.04 6.16 12.93
N LEU A 29 20.80 4.85 12.83
CA LEU A 29 21.37 3.85 13.75
C LEU A 29 22.03 2.66 13.08
N LYS A 30 21.73 2.37 11.81
CA LYS A 30 22.13 1.13 11.15
C LYS A 30 22.54 1.36 9.70
N THR A 31 23.79 1.03 9.39
CA THR A 31 24.28 0.84 8.02
C THR A 31 25.16 -0.42 7.96
N PRO A 32 24.94 -1.35 7.01
CA PRO A 32 23.91 -1.38 5.98
C PRO A 32 22.51 -1.76 6.50
N ARG A 33 21.46 -1.36 5.77
CA ARG A 33 20.05 -1.65 6.07
C ARG A 33 19.31 -2.15 4.81
N PRO A 34 18.25 -2.97 4.94
CA PRO A 34 17.44 -3.36 3.80
C PRO A 34 16.63 -2.18 3.27
N GLY A 35 16.46 -2.12 1.94
CA GLY A 35 15.51 -1.21 1.33
C GLY A 35 14.07 -1.55 1.76
N TRP A 36 13.15 -0.58 1.66
CA TRP A 36 11.78 -0.71 2.16
C TRP A 36 11.08 -2.00 1.69
N THR A 37 11.16 -2.33 0.40
CA THR A 37 10.57 -3.58 -0.13
C THR A 37 11.14 -4.84 0.54
N GLY A 38 12.46 -4.89 0.78
CA GLY A 38 13.10 -6.03 1.43
C GLY A 38 12.74 -6.12 2.92
N TYR A 39 12.65 -4.96 3.59
CA TYR A 39 12.16 -4.88 4.97
C TYR A 39 10.72 -5.42 5.08
N MET A 40 9.82 -4.95 4.20
CA MET A 40 8.44 -5.40 4.12
C MET A 40 8.31 -6.89 3.87
N GLN A 41 9.09 -7.41 2.93
CA GLN A 41 9.10 -8.83 2.61
C GLN A 41 9.46 -9.66 3.86
N ASN A 42 10.46 -9.23 4.62
CA ASN A 42 10.94 -9.96 5.78
C ASN A 42 9.92 -9.98 6.94
N ILE A 43 9.28 -8.84 7.24
CA ILE A 43 8.32 -8.76 8.35
C ILE A 43 6.95 -9.39 8.02
N VAL A 44 6.53 -9.33 6.74
CA VAL A 44 5.25 -9.90 6.29
C VAL A 44 5.34 -11.42 6.09
N ILE A 45 6.52 -12.00 5.86
CA ILE A 45 6.71 -13.45 5.77
C ILE A 45 6.52 -14.18 7.12
N SER A 46 6.40 -13.48 8.25
CA SER A 46 6.27 -14.14 9.55
C SER A 46 4.90 -14.85 9.74
N ASP A 47 5.00 -16.18 9.89
CA ASP A 47 4.10 -17.21 10.43
C ASP A 47 2.84 -17.74 9.72
N GLU A 48 2.19 -17.06 8.76
CA GLU A 48 0.91 -17.60 8.20
C GLU A 48 0.84 -17.86 6.68
N GLN A 49 1.78 -17.34 5.87
CA GLN A 49 1.71 -17.47 4.40
C GLN A 49 2.53 -18.64 3.82
N THR A 50 2.54 -19.79 4.49
CA THR A 50 3.30 -20.99 4.08
C THR A 50 2.55 -21.91 3.12
N GLY A 51 1.50 -21.41 2.46
CA GLY A 51 0.84 -22.15 1.38
C GLY A 51 1.72 -22.22 0.14
N VAL A 52 1.86 -23.41 -0.45
CA VAL A 52 2.47 -23.54 -1.78
C VAL A 52 1.58 -22.82 -2.79
N LEU A 53 2.05 -21.69 -3.33
CA LEU A 53 1.35 -20.99 -4.40
C LEU A 53 1.36 -21.86 -5.66
N SER A 54 0.19 -22.31 -6.08
CA SER A 54 -0.01 -22.96 -7.36
C SER A 54 -0.63 -21.97 -8.35
N THR A 55 0.09 -21.67 -9.43
CA THR A 55 -0.39 -20.80 -10.49
C THR A 55 -0.70 -21.65 -11.71
N THR A 56 -1.96 -21.61 -12.17
CA THR A 56 -2.41 -22.32 -13.37
C THR A 56 -3.10 -21.34 -14.31
N PHE A 57 -2.73 -21.39 -15.59
CA PHE A 57 -3.45 -20.64 -16.62
C PHE A 57 -4.77 -21.33 -16.95
N LEU A 58 -5.85 -20.56 -16.90
CA LEU A 58 -7.16 -21.02 -17.36
C LEU A 58 -7.26 -20.94 -18.90
N PRO A 59 -8.17 -21.71 -19.52
CA PRO A 59 -8.38 -21.68 -20.96
C PRO A 59 -8.67 -20.26 -21.46
N MET A 60 -8.02 -19.87 -22.57
CA MET A 60 -8.29 -18.59 -23.22
C MET A 60 -9.59 -18.67 -24.01
N THR A 61 -10.41 -17.62 -23.91
CA THR A 61 -11.63 -17.49 -24.71
C THR A 61 -11.42 -16.52 -25.87
N ASP A 62 -11.84 -16.89 -27.08
CA ASP A 62 -11.81 -16.02 -28.26
C ASP A 62 -13.09 -15.16 -28.37
N ILE A 63 -13.43 -14.49 -27.26
CA ILE A 63 -14.58 -13.59 -27.16
C ILE A 63 -14.06 -12.24 -26.71
N ASN A 64 -14.64 -11.15 -27.23
CA ASN A 64 -14.27 -9.81 -26.79
C ASN A 64 -14.46 -9.66 -25.26
N PRO A 65 -13.37 -9.42 -24.50
CA PRO A 65 -13.39 -9.39 -23.04
C PRO A 65 -14.21 -8.22 -22.48
N ALA A 66 -14.47 -7.18 -23.30
CA ALA A 66 -15.28 -6.04 -22.90
C ALA A 66 -16.79 -6.31 -22.98
N THR A 67 -17.25 -7.50 -23.37
CA THR A 67 -18.70 -7.78 -23.48
C THR A 67 -19.27 -8.37 -22.19
N HIS A 68 -20.50 -8.01 -21.83
CA HIS A 68 -21.21 -8.62 -20.69
C HIS A 68 -21.32 -10.14 -20.82
N SER A 69 -21.52 -10.65 -22.04
CA SER A 69 -21.57 -12.09 -22.30
C SER A 69 -20.26 -12.79 -21.96
N CYS A 70 -19.10 -12.19 -22.33
CA CYS A 70 -17.80 -12.74 -21.98
C CYS A 70 -17.58 -12.77 -20.46
N VAL A 71 -17.88 -11.66 -19.77
CA VAL A 71 -17.78 -11.58 -18.31
C VAL A 71 -18.67 -12.63 -17.65
N TYR A 72 -19.93 -12.74 -18.08
CA TYR A 72 -20.86 -13.75 -17.57
C TYR A 72 -20.37 -15.19 -17.76
N MET A 73 -19.95 -15.55 -18.97
CA MET A 73 -19.42 -16.89 -19.27
C MET A 73 -18.16 -17.20 -18.45
N THR A 74 -17.29 -16.20 -18.28
CA THR A 74 -16.07 -16.32 -17.47
C THR A 74 -16.39 -16.58 -16.00
N LEU A 75 -17.31 -15.81 -15.41
CA LEU A 75 -17.72 -16.00 -14.02
C LEU A 75 -18.37 -17.37 -13.80
N LYS A 76 -19.21 -17.83 -14.74
CA LYS A 76 -19.81 -19.17 -14.69
C LYS A 76 -18.77 -20.28 -14.75
N PHE A 77 -17.81 -20.15 -15.65
CA PHE A 77 -16.70 -21.08 -15.75
C PHE A 77 -15.90 -21.13 -14.43
N ILE A 78 -15.54 -19.97 -13.87
CA ILE A 78 -14.82 -19.88 -12.60
C ILE A 78 -15.60 -20.55 -11.46
N CYS A 79 -16.92 -20.33 -11.36
CA CYS A 79 -17.73 -20.97 -10.33
C CYS A 79 -17.72 -22.50 -10.47
N SER A 80 -17.88 -23.02 -11.70
CA SER A 80 -17.81 -24.46 -11.98
C SER A 80 -16.43 -25.05 -11.63
N GLU A 81 -15.34 -24.36 -11.95
CA GLU A 81 -13.99 -24.82 -11.59
C GLU A 81 -13.75 -24.75 -10.07
N ALA A 82 -14.24 -23.70 -9.41
CA ALA A 82 -14.16 -23.57 -7.96
C ALA A 82 -14.90 -24.72 -7.25
N GLU A 83 -16.09 -25.11 -7.73
CA GLU A 83 -16.83 -26.27 -7.23
C GLU A 83 -16.04 -27.57 -7.37
N LYS A 84 -15.44 -27.83 -8.55
CA LYS A 84 -14.60 -29.02 -8.79
C LYS A 84 -13.38 -29.07 -7.87
N LEU A 85 -12.81 -27.91 -7.54
CA LEU A 85 -11.63 -27.77 -6.68
C LEU A 85 -11.99 -27.63 -5.19
N ASN A 86 -13.27 -27.69 -4.82
CA ASN A 86 -13.78 -27.46 -3.46
C ASN A 86 -13.38 -26.09 -2.87
N ILE A 87 -13.33 -25.05 -3.71
CA ILE A 87 -13.10 -23.67 -3.30
C ILE A 87 -14.44 -23.04 -2.94
N ALA A 88 -14.66 -22.79 -1.64
CA ALA A 88 -15.94 -22.28 -1.13
C ALA A 88 -16.29 -20.85 -1.59
N LEU A 89 -15.27 -20.00 -1.79
CA LEU A 89 -15.44 -18.62 -2.22
C LEU A 89 -14.36 -18.25 -3.25
N PRO A 90 -14.63 -18.40 -4.56
CA PRO A 90 -13.78 -17.83 -5.60
C PRO A 90 -13.73 -16.30 -5.49
N VAL A 91 -12.51 -15.77 -5.49
CA VAL A 91 -12.24 -14.32 -5.55
C VAL A 91 -11.75 -13.98 -6.95
N VAL A 92 -12.47 -13.10 -7.65
CA VAL A 92 -12.15 -12.71 -9.02
C VAL A 92 -11.82 -11.22 -9.07
N THR A 93 -10.58 -10.91 -9.42
CA THR A 93 -10.09 -9.53 -9.58
C THR A 93 -10.29 -9.02 -10.99
N PHE A 94 -10.86 -7.82 -11.13
CA PHE A 94 -10.99 -7.12 -12.41
C PHE A 94 -10.47 -5.69 -12.33
N ASP A 95 -9.92 -5.19 -13.44
CA ASP A 95 -9.70 -3.75 -13.61
C ASP A 95 -11.03 -2.99 -13.62
N ARG A 96 -10.99 -1.70 -13.26
CA ARG A 96 -12.19 -0.84 -13.09
C ARG A 96 -13.26 -1.01 -14.18
N CYS A 97 -12.88 -1.00 -15.45
CA CYS A 97 -13.85 -1.09 -16.56
C CYS A 97 -14.57 -2.45 -16.63
N LEU A 98 -13.89 -3.54 -16.30
CA LEU A 98 -14.46 -4.89 -16.27
C LEU A 98 -15.15 -5.17 -14.94
N TRP A 99 -14.64 -4.61 -13.84
CA TRP A 99 -15.24 -4.72 -12.52
C TRP A 99 -16.67 -4.21 -12.50
N ILE A 100 -16.94 -3.05 -13.11
CA ILE A 100 -18.31 -2.50 -13.21
C ILE A 100 -19.24 -3.51 -13.91
N LYS A 101 -18.80 -4.11 -15.02
CA LYS A 101 -19.59 -5.10 -15.77
C LYS A 101 -19.79 -6.38 -14.99
N ALA A 102 -18.76 -6.85 -14.29
CA ALA A 102 -18.85 -8.03 -13.42
C ALA A 102 -19.84 -7.80 -12.28
N MET A 103 -19.80 -6.64 -11.64
CA MET A 103 -20.77 -6.23 -10.63
C MET A 103 -22.20 -6.18 -11.19
N GLU A 104 -22.39 -5.58 -12.36
CA GLU A 104 -23.70 -5.56 -13.04
C GLU A 104 -24.21 -6.98 -13.31
N VAL A 105 -23.36 -7.89 -13.78
CA VAL A 105 -23.73 -9.29 -14.03
C VAL A 105 -24.16 -10.00 -12.75
N VAL A 106 -23.37 -9.88 -11.68
CA VAL A 106 -23.63 -10.56 -10.40
C VAL A 106 -24.86 -9.96 -9.70
N CYS A 107 -24.99 -8.63 -9.66
CA CYS A 107 -26.12 -7.96 -9.01
C CYS A 107 -27.45 -8.20 -9.73
N ASN A 108 -27.44 -8.39 -11.05
CA ASN A 108 -28.66 -8.68 -11.82
C ASN A 108 -29.10 -10.15 -11.72
N LYS A 109 -28.20 -11.06 -11.34
CA LYS A 109 -28.44 -12.52 -11.28
C LYS A 109 -27.80 -13.15 -10.02
N PRO A 110 -28.15 -12.70 -8.81
CA PRO A 110 -27.51 -13.17 -7.59
C PRO A 110 -27.71 -14.67 -7.35
N GLU A 111 -28.84 -15.23 -7.78
CA GLU A 111 -29.14 -16.67 -7.73
C GLU A 111 -28.17 -17.52 -8.54
N GLU A 112 -27.58 -16.94 -9.59
CA GLU A 112 -26.63 -17.60 -10.47
C GLU A 112 -25.18 -17.54 -9.96
N PHE A 113 -24.91 -16.66 -8.98
CA PHE A 113 -23.59 -16.32 -8.45
C PHE A 113 -23.63 -16.16 -6.90
N PRO A 114 -24.11 -17.17 -6.15
CA PRO A 114 -24.36 -17.01 -4.72
C PRO A 114 -23.09 -16.86 -3.88
N ASN A 115 -21.97 -17.46 -4.32
CA ASN A 115 -20.72 -17.53 -3.56
C ASN A 115 -19.53 -17.09 -4.44
N ILE A 116 -19.52 -15.83 -4.87
CA ILE A 116 -18.38 -15.26 -5.59
C ILE A 116 -18.06 -13.86 -5.07
N LEU A 117 -16.77 -13.56 -4.91
CA LEU A 117 -16.31 -12.22 -4.54
C LEU A 117 -15.70 -11.53 -5.75
N ILE A 118 -16.35 -10.46 -6.21
CA ILE A 118 -15.83 -9.60 -7.28
C ILE A 118 -14.97 -8.49 -6.67
N HIS A 119 -13.67 -8.57 -6.89
CA HIS A 119 -12.68 -7.68 -6.31
C HIS A 119 -12.19 -6.63 -7.33
N LEU A 120 -12.12 -5.36 -6.92
CA LEU A 120 -11.58 -4.30 -7.75
C LEU A 120 -10.05 -4.37 -7.73
N GLY A 121 -9.44 -4.67 -8.87
CA GLY A 121 -8.00 -4.77 -9.03
C GLY A 121 -7.31 -3.43 -8.79
N GLY A 122 -6.25 -3.46 -7.96
CA GLY A 122 -5.54 -2.26 -7.54
C GLY A 122 -4.35 -1.85 -8.41
N PHE A 123 -3.84 -2.75 -9.27
CA PHE A 123 -2.58 -2.53 -10.00
C PHE A 123 -2.61 -1.28 -10.88
N HIS A 124 -3.58 -1.18 -11.78
CA HIS A 124 -3.71 0.00 -12.65
C HIS A 124 -4.13 1.26 -11.89
N ALA A 125 -4.88 1.13 -10.79
CA ALA A 125 -5.21 2.26 -9.93
C ALA A 125 -3.94 2.84 -9.28
N LEU A 126 -3.08 1.99 -8.72
CA LEU A 126 -1.81 2.38 -8.14
C LEU A 126 -0.84 2.93 -9.20
N MET A 127 -0.76 2.33 -10.39
CA MET A 127 0.04 2.89 -11.48
C MET A 127 -0.42 4.29 -11.88
N SER A 128 -1.72 4.51 -12.08
CA SER A 128 -2.25 5.84 -12.37
C SER A 128 -1.97 6.82 -11.23
N TYR A 129 -2.06 6.37 -9.98
CA TYR A 129 -1.80 7.18 -8.80
C TYR A 129 -0.34 7.66 -8.73
N LEU A 130 0.61 6.75 -8.97
CA LEU A 130 2.03 7.10 -9.10
C LEU A 130 2.27 8.10 -10.25
N GLY A 131 1.53 7.96 -11.35
CA GLY A 131 1.51 8.94 -12.43
C GLY A 131 1.03 10.33 -11.99
N THR A 132 -0.04 10.39 -11.19
CA THR A 132 -0.55 11.65 -10.62
C THR A 132 0.48 12.30 -9.68
N ILE A 133 1.19 11.50 -8.85
CA ILE A 133 2.30 12.00 -8.02
C ILE A 133 3.37 12.65 -8.90
N GLY A 134 3.77 11.99 -9.98
CA GLY A 134 4.75 12.52 -10.91
C GLY A 134 4.29 13.83 -11.57
N GLN A 135 3.03 13.91 -12.00
CA GLN A 135 2.46 15.14 -12.58
C GLN A 135 2.39 16.29 -11.58
N LEU A 136 2.03 16.00 -10.33
CA LEU A 136 1.97 16.99 -9.26
C LEU A 136 3.33 17.64 -9.00
N LEU A 137 4.41 16.85 -9.12
CA LEU A 137 5.78 17.29 -8.89
C LEU A 137 6.48 17.80 -10.15
N CYS A 138 5.77 17.87 -11.28
CA CYS A 138 6.31 18.41 -12.51
C CYS A 138 6.83 19.84 -12.27
N GLY A 139 8.08 20.09 -12.69
CA GLY A 139 8.74 21.39 -12.47
C GLY A 139 9.19 21.68 -11.04
N SER A 140 9.14 20.72 -10.11
CA SER A 140 9.69 20.86 -8.74
C SER A 140 11.20 20.62 -8.64
N GLY A 141 11.83 20.17 -9.74
CA GLY A 141 13.22 19.70 -9.74
C GLY A 141 13.37 18.21 -9.41
N ILE A 142 12.30 17.49 -9.05
CA ILE A 142 12.36 16.03 -8.82
C ILE A 142 12.88 15.27 -10.05
N GLU A 143 12.53 15.74 -11.24
CA GLU A 143 13.00 15.21 -12.52
C GLU A 143 14.52 15.28 -12.62
N GLU A 144 15.13 16.28 -11.98
CA GLU A 144 16.57 16.50 -11.95
C GLU A 144 17.28 15.57 -10.98
N THR A 145 16.64 15.27 -9.84
CA THR A 145 17.11 14.30 -8.85
C THR A 145 16.94 12.86 -9.34
N LEU A 146 15.85 12.58 -10.07
CA LEU A 146 15.50 11.25 -10.60
C LEU A 146 15.84 11.09 -12.10
N LYS A 147 16.80 11.88 -12.62
CA LYS A 147 17.15 12.03 -14.06
C LYS A 147 17.27 10.74 -14.86
N THR A 148 17.71 9.65 -14.25
CA THR A 148 17.89 8.35 -14.94
C THR A 148 16.59 7.57 -15.12
N VAL A 149 15.46 8.08 -14.62
CA VAL A 149 14.23 7.30 -14.47
C VAL A 149 12.95 8.08 -14.84
N LEU A 150 12.98 9.10 -15.71
CA LEU A 150 11.80 9.92 -16.06
C LEU A 150 10.51 9.15 -16.40
N HIS A 151 10.62 7.97 -17.04
CA HIS A 151 9.45 7.12 -17.33
C HIS A 151 8.72 6.63 -16.07
N MET A 152 9.34 6.69 -14.90
CA MET A 152 8.73 6.38 -13.61
C MET A 152 7.64 7.37 -13.21
N LEU A 153 7.80 8.65 -13.56
CA LEU A 153 6.85 9.72 -13.20
C LEU A 153 5.52 9.58 -13.97
N THR A 154 5.48 8.71 -14.98
CA THR A 154 4.24 8.33 -15.66
C THR A 154 3.46 7.23 -14.93
N GLY A 155 4.04 6.64 -13.87
CA GLY A 155 3.50 5.46 -13.19
C GLY A 155 3.60 4.15 -13.98
N LYS A 156 3.99 4.21 -15.27
CA LYS A 156 4.05 3.03 -16.15
C LYS A 156 5.17 2.05 -15.81
N ALA A 157 6.30 2.58 -15.32
CA ALA A 157 7.42 1.76 -14.87
C ALA A 157 7.27 1.42 -13.38
N TYR A 158 6.23 0.65 -13.02
CA TYR A 158 5.78 0.38 -11.65
C TYR A 158 6.92 0.17 -10.63
N SER A 159 7.75 -0.86 -10.80
CA SER A 159 8.81 -1.19 -9.84
C SER A 159 9.85 -0.06 -9.68
N ARG A 160 10.14 0.66 -10.77
CA ARG A 160 11.04 1.82 -10.76
C ARG A 160 10.40 3.04 -10.12
N ALA A 161 9.10 3.26 -10.35
CA ALA A 161 8.32 4.33 -9.74
C ALA A 161 8.27 4.19 -8.22
N ILE A 162 7.93 3.01 -7.71
CA ILE A 162 7.93 2.76 -6.27
C ILE A 162 9.32 3.00 -5.67
N THR A 163 10.35 2.39 -6.27
CA THR A 163 11.72 2.51 -5.74
C THR A 163 12.18 3.96 -5.71
N GLY A 164 11.99 4.71 -6.81
CA GLY A 164 12.42 6.10 -6.87
C GLY A 164 11.62 7.02 -5.96
N HIS A 165 10.31 6.80 -5.77
CA HIS A 165 9.52 7.61 -4.83
C HIS A 165 9.94 7.39 -3.38
N ILE A 166 10.18 6.13 -2.98
CA ILE A 166 10.66 5.79 -1.64
C ILE A 166 12.05 6.41 -1.40
N VAL A 167 12.97 6.28 -2.35
CA VAL A 167 14.31 6.88 -2.24
C VAL A 167 14.25 8.41 -2.16
N TYR A 168 13.36 9.05 -2.92
CA TYR A 168 13.21 10.51 -2.91
C TYR A 168 12.49 11.03 -1.66
N GLU A 169 11.63 10.22 -1.04
CA GLU A 169 11.02 10.52 0.26
C GLU A 169 12.08 10.61 1.37
N GLU A 170 13.10 9.75 1.34
CA GLU A 170 14.07 9.65 2.44
C GLU A 170 14.71 10.97 2.89
N PRO A 171 15.27 11.82 2.00
CA PRO A 171 15.88 13.09 2.39
C PRO A 171 14.87 14.21 2.69
N ILE A 172 13.60 14.06 2.31
CA ILE A 172 12.54 15.07 2.54
C ILE A 172 11.92 14.91 3.93
N GLU A 173 11.95 13.69 4.45
CA GLU A 173 11.39 13.38 5.74
C GLU A 173 12.15 14.13 6.85
N PRO A 174 11.46 14.88 7.74
CA PRO A 174 12.11 15.80 8.67
C PRO A 174 12.85 15.10 9.83
N MET A 175 13.03 13.78 9.75
CA MET A 175 13.58 12.94 10.81
C MET A 175 15.02 13.33 11.20
N ASP A 176 15.79 13.87 10.26
CA ASP A 176 17.18 14.27 10.46
C ASP A 176 17.34 15.73 10.93
N THR A 177 16.24 16.42 11.31
CA THR A 177 16.32 17.81 11.77
C THR A 177 16.83 17.91 13.21
N ASP A 178 17.69 18.90 13.48
CA ASP A 178 18.22 19.24 14.82
C ASP A 178 17.12 19.51 15.86
N GLU A 179 15.90 19.76 15.42
CA GLU A 179 14.73 19.93 16.29
C GLU A 179 14.08 18.61 16.72
N ILE A 180 14.14 17.57 15.87
CA ILE A 180 13.57 16.24 16.18
C ILE A 180 14.57 15.40 16.95
N GLN A 181 15.87 15.52 16.68
CA GLN A 181 16.91 14.75 17.37
C GLN A 181 16.85 14.80 18.91
N PRO A 182 16.63 15.96 19.56
CA PRO A 182 16.52 16.06 21.01
C PRO A 182 15.23 15.45 21.56
N SER A 183 14.19 15.34 20.72
CA SER A 183 12.90 14.74 21.04
C SER A 183 12.82 13.25 20.71
N LEU A 184 13.84 12.70 20.04
CA LEU A 184 13.89 11.27 19.74
C LEU A 184 13.85 10.52 21.08
N PRO A 185 12.91 9.58 21.25
CA PRO A 185 12.96 8.62 22.35
C PRO A 185 14.31 7.91 22.37
N ASN A 186 14.61 7.17 23.44
CA ASN A 186 15.83 6.36 23.50
C ASN A 186 16.01 5.56 22.20
N LEU A 187 16.93 6.00 21.34
CA LEU A 187 17.16 5.45 20.02
C LEU A 187 17.54 3.96 20.12
N GLN A 188 18.17 3.58 21.23
CA GLN A 188 18.48 2.20 21.55
C GLN A 188 17.21 1.34 21.68
N SER A 189 16.16 1.85 22.34
CA SER A 189 14.90 1.14 22.52
C SER A 189 14.14 0.96 21.20
N LEU A 190 14.18 1.96 20.31
CA LEU A 190 13.62 1.84 18.96
C LEU A 190 14.40 0.82 18.13
N MET A 191 15.72 0.77 18.27
CA MET A 191 16.55 -0.23 17.61
C MET A 191 16.29 -1.65 18.10
N GLU A 192 16.10 -1.83 19.41
CA GLU A 192 15.69 -3.11 20.00
C GLU A 192 14.34 -3.55 19.45
N LEU A 193 13.36 -2.64 19.39
CA LEU A 193 12.04 -2.91 18.82
C LEU A 193 12.14 -3.30 17.33
N TYR A 194 12.95 -2.57 16.56
CA TYR A 194 13.21 -2.89 15.15
C TYR A 194 13.80 -4.30 15.00
N ASN A 195 14.84 -4.63 15.78
CA ASN A 195 15.49 -5.94 15.66
C ASN A 195 14.54 -7.08 16.06
N LYS A 196 13.75 -6.91 17.12
CA LYS A 196 12.73 -7.88 17.52
C LYS A 196 11.74 -8.14 16.39
N LEU A 197 11.19 -7.09 15.79
CA LEU A 197 10.26 -7.22 14.67
C LEU A 197 10.92 -7.86 13.44
N TYR A 198 12.13 -7.41 13.10
CA TYR A 198 12.86 -7.90 11.94
C TYR A 198 13.25 -9.39 12.07
N ASN A 199 13.50 -9.86 13.30
CA ASN A 199 13.80 -11.26 13.58
C ASN A 199 12.54 -12.13 13.75
N GLY A 200 11.34 -11.54 13.69
CA GLY A 200 10.07 -12.25 13.92
C GLY A 200 9.80 -12.56 15.39
N GLU A 201 10.44 -11.87 16.34
CA GLU A 201 10.22 -12.05 17.78
C GLU A 201 8.92 -11.38 18.27
N ILE A 202 8.39 -10.42 17.49
CA ILE A 202 7.11 -9.74 17.74
C ILE A 202 6.32 -9.62 16.44
N ALA A 203 5.00 -9.62 16.54
CA ALA A 203 4.10 -9.38 15.42
C ALA A 203 4.00 -7.89 15.07
N VAL A 204 3.56 -7.59 13.83
CA VAL A 204 3.34 -6.21 13.36
C VAL A 204 2.31 -5.46 14.22
N SER A 205 1.27 -6.16 14.70
CA SER A 205 0.23 -5.59 15.55
C SER A 205 0.74 -5.13 16.93
N GLU A 206 1.85 -5.71 17.41
CA GLU A 206 2.43 -5.36 18.71
C GLU A 206 3.18 -4.02 18.68
N ILE A 207 3.57 -3.54 17.50
CA ILE A 207 4.28 -2.27 17.31
C ILE A 207 3.43 -1.09 17.77
N SER A 208 2.10 -1.16 17.57
CA SER A 208 1.13 -0.14 17.97
C SER A 208 1.12 0.14 19.48
N SER A 209 1.66 -0.79 20.29
CA SER A 209 1.75 -0.64 21.74
C SER A 209 3.01 0.12 22.20
N SER A 210 3.96 0.40 21.30
CA SER A 210 5.20 1.08 21.63
C SER A 210 4.96 2.56 21.96
N THR A 211 5.19 2.94 23.21
CA THR A 211 4.96 4.31 23.68
C THR A 211 5.99 5.27 23.08
N GLU A 212 7.21 4.83 22.89
CA GLU A 212 8.31 5.56 22.25
C GLU A 212 7.98 5.89 20.80
N LEU A 213 7.52 4.88 20.05
CA LEU A 213 7.19 5.05 18.63
C LEU A 213 5.97 5.95 18.42
N LEU A 214 4.97 5.85 19.30
CA LEU A 214 3.82 6.76 19.30
C LEU A 214 4.19 8.22 19.64
N LYS A 215 5.12 8.44 20.57
CA LYS A 215 5.64 9.79 20.86
C LYS A 215 6.36 10.37 19.65
N LEU A 216 7.20 9.56 19.00
CA LEU A 216 7.93 9.98 17.81
C LEU A 216 6.99 10.32 16.66
N SER A 217 5.97 9.49 16.40
CA SER A 217 4.99 9.77 15.35
C SER A 217 4.22 11.08 15.62
N PHE A 218 3.89 11.36 16.89
CA PHE A 218 3.25 12.60 17.29
C PHE A 218 4.13 13.84 17.05
N GLU A 219 5.40 13.82 17.46
CA GLU A 219 6.32 14.94 17.26
C GLU A 219 6.61 15.17 15.77
N LEU A 220 6.79 14.10 14.99
CA LEU A 220 6.92 14.19 13.53
C LEU A 220 5.69 14.83 12.90
N GLN A 221 4.49 14.44 13.32
CA GLN A 221 3.25 15.02 12.79
C GLN A 221 3.12 16.50 13.13
N LYS A 222 3.51 16.90 14.34
CA LYS A 222 3.56 18.30 14.76
C LYS A 222 4.55 19.10 13.92
N LYS A 223 5.73 18.55 13.63
CA LYS A 223 6.73 19.19 12.75
C LYS A 223 6.22 19.30 11.31
N LYS A 224 5.68 18.23 10.73
CA LYS A 224 5.02 18.24 9.40
C LYS A 224 3.98 19.37 9.31
N ASN A 225 3.16 19.54 10.35
CA ASN A 225 2.15 20.61 10.41
C ASN A 225 2.73 22.02 10.55
N SER A 226 3.84 22.18 11.28
CA SER A 226 4.58 23.44 11.36
C SER A 226 5.13 23.82 9.98
N LEU A 227 5.80 22.89 9.31
CA LEU A 227 6.44 23.09 8.00
C LEU A 227 5.41 23.48 6.92
N LYS A 228 4.24 22.81 6.90
CA LYS A 228 3.12 23.17 6.00
C LYS A 228 2.70 24.65 6.07
N ARG A 229 2.97 25.35 7.19
CA ARG A 229 2.62 26.76 7.40
C ARG A 229 3.74 27.74 7.04
N GLN A 230 4.98 27.27 6.89
CA GLN A 230 6.15 28.13 6.69
C GLN A 230 6.32 28.52 5.22
N SER A 231 6.19 27.56 4.30
CA SER A 231 6.38 27.84 2.88
C SER A 231 5.49 26.99 1.95
N ARG A 232 5.28 27.50 0.73
CA ARG A 232 4.57 26.76 -0.33
C ARG A 232 5.34 25.50 -0.73
N THR A 233 6.67 25.57 -0.75
CA THR A 233 7.54 24.44 -1.08
C THR A 233 7.41 23.34 -0.03
N GLU A 234 7.48 23.67 1.26
CA GLU A 234 7.29 22.68 2.33
C GLU A 234 5.90 22.06 2.29
N LYS A 235 4.86 22.85 2.02
CA LYS A 235 3.52 22.32 1.83
C LYS A 235 3.46 21.29 0.69
N LEU A 236 4.15 21.55 -0.43
CA LEU A 236 4.26 20.61 -1.55
C LEU A 236 5.04 19.35 -1.14
N CYS A 237 6.17 19.49 -0.46
CA CYS A 237 6.98 18.37 0.04
C CYS A 237 6.19 17.47 1.00
N ILE A 238 5.45 18.03 1.96
CA ILE A 238 4.67 17.19 2.87
C ILE A 238 3.48 16.55 2.15
N MET A 239 2.84 17.25 1.21
CA MET A 239 1.78 16.65 0.40
C MET A 239 2.30 15.47 -0.43
N TYR A 240 3.53 15.57 -0.95
CA TYR A 240 4.22 14.46 -1.59
C TYR A 240 4.41 13.27 -0.66
N LEU A 241 4.96 13.49 0.55
CA LEU A 241 5.13 12.44 1.55
C LEU A 241 3.79 11.76 1.87
N ASP A 242 2.73 12.55 2.11
CA ASP A 242 1.39 12.03 2.40
C ASP A 242 0.86 11.14 1.24
N MET A 243 1.20 11.45 -0.02
CA MET A 243 0.83 10.62 -1.18
C MET A 243 1.68 9.35 -1.29
N VAL A 244 2.97 9.40 -0.99
CA VAL A 244 3.83 8.20 -0.97
C VAL A 244 3.40 7.25 0.15
N ASP A 245 3.00 7.77 1.32
CA ASP A 245 2.42 6.98 2.41
C ASP A 245 1.16 6.23 1.96
N ILE A 246 0.24 6.89 1.24
CA ILE A 246 -0.95 6.23 0.68
C ILE A 246 -0.56 5.10 -0.30
N ALA A 247 0.46 5.31 -1.14
CA ALA A 247 0.95 4.28 -2.05
C ALA A 247 1.57 3.08 -1.30
N LYS A 248 2.34 3.32 -0.23
CA LYS A 248 2.93 2.28 0.62
C LYS A 248 1.85 1.45 1.33
N VAL A 249 0.82 2.10 1.89
CA VAL A 249 -0.36 1.41 2.46
C VAL A 249 -1.06 0.54 1.41
N PHE A 250 -1.22 1.04 0.19
CA PHE A 250 -1.82 0.26 -0.90
C PHE A 250 -1.02 -1.01 -1.19
N ILE A 251 0.30 -0.86 -1.36
CA ILE A 251 1.21 -2.00 -1.62
C ILE A 251 1.17 -3.01 -0.47
N TRP A 252 1.10 -2.53 0.78
CA TRP A 252 0.97 -3.39 1.94
C TRP A 252 -0.34 -4.19 1.92
N ALA A 253 -1.46 -3.55 1.61
CA ALA A 253 -2.76 -4.21 1.53
C ALA A 253 -2.76 -5.36 0.51
N GLU A 254 -2.18 -5.11 -0.67
CA GLU A 254 -2.05 -6.11 -1.73
C GLU A 254 -1.13 -7.28 -1.32
N ARG A 255 0.01 -6.98 -0.68
CA ARG A 255 0.96 -8.03 -0.21
C ARG A 255 0.39 -8.90 0.91
N THR A 256 -0.42 -8.32 1.78
CA THR A 256 -1.03 -9.04 2.92
C THR A 256 -2.37 -9.68 2.59
N GLY A 257 -2.92 -9.45 1.39
CA GLY A 257 -4.27 -9.90 1.04
C GLY A 257 -5.36 -9.29 1.93
N ASN A 258 -5.09 -8.16 2.58
CA ASN A 258 -6.03 -7.53 3.51
C ASN A 258 -7.06 -6.68 2.76
N LEU A 259 -8.21 -7.29 2.45
CA LEU A 259 -9.31 -6.65 1.71
C LEU A 259 -9.78 -5.33 2.35
N LYS A 260 -9.84 -5.27 3.68
CA LYS A 260 -10.29 -4.07 4.40
C LYS A 260 -9.32 -2.91 4.16
N MET A 261 -8.02 -3.17 4.28
CA MET A 261 -6.97 -2.19 4.02
C MET A 261 -6.92 -1.79 2.55
N HIS A 262 -7.18 -2.73 1.64
CA HIS A 262 -7.27 -2.45 0.20
C HIS A 262 -8.38 -1.46 -0.13
N LEU A 263 -9.59 -1.67 0.41
CA LEU A 263 -10.71 -0.75 0.22
C LEU A 263 -10.42 0.65 0.76
N GLN A 264 -9.67 0.75 1.87
CA GLN A 264 -9.21 2.04 2.39
C GLN A 264 -8.23 2.71 1.44
N ALA A 265 -7.20 1.98 1.01
CA ALA A 265 -6.19 2.50 0.11
C ALA A 265 -6.84 3.01 -1.19
N ILE A 266 -7.78 2.24 -1.75
CA ILE A 266 -8.59 2.66 -2.90
C ILE A 266 -9.37 3.95 -2.59
N LYS A 267 -10.03 4.06 -1.44
CA LYS A 267 -10.77 5.28 -1.06
C LYS A 267 -9.86 6.52 -1.00
N HIS A 268 -8.61 6.36 -0.61
CA HIS A 268 -7.62 7.45 -0.56
C HIS A 268 -6.98 7.74 -1.91
N VAL A 269 -6.85 6.74 -2.78
CA VAL A 269 -6.28 6.89 -4.14
C VAL A 269 -7.31 7.48 -5.11
N LEU A 270 -8.57 7.04 -5.07
CA LEU A 270 -9.61 7.41 -6.04
C LEU A 270 -9.81 8.92 -6.25
N PRO A 271 -9.74 9.80 -5.24
CA PRO A 271 -9.87 11.25 -5.43
C PRO A 271 -8.78 11.88 -6.32
N PHE A 272 -7.69 11.15 -6.59
CA PHE A 272 -6.56 11.59 -7.42
C PHE A 272 -6.57 10.95 -8.83
N LEU A 273 -7.55 10.10 -9.14
CA LEU A 273 -7.65 9.32 -10.38
C LEU A 273 -8.79 9.78 -11.30
#